data_AF-A0A8T2VHA6-F1
#
_entry.id   AF-A0A8T2VHA6-F1
#
_cell.length_a   1.000
_cell.length_b   1.000
_cell.length_c   1.000
_cell.angle_alpha   90.00
_cell.angle_beta   90.00
_cell.angle_gamma   90.00
#
_symmetry.space_group_name_H-M   'P 1'
#
loop_
_entity.id
_entity.type
_entity.pdbx_description
1 polymer ?
#
loop_
_entity_poly.entity_id
_entity_poly.type
_entity_poly.pdbx_seq_one_letter_code
_entity_poly.pdbx_strand_id
1 'polypeptide(L)'
;MSARPMDEDQEKKEDEFSTGPLSVLTMSVKNNTQVLINCRNNKKLLGRVKAFDRHCNMVLENVREMWTEVPKTGKGKKKAKPVNKDRFISKMFLRGDSVIIVLRNPK
;
A
#
# COMPACT_ATOMS: atom_id res chain seq x y z
N MET A 1 1.62 19.61 -37.70
CA MET A 1 1.69 19.51 -36.23
C MET A 1 1.83 18.04 -35.89
N SER A 2 3.05 17.55 -35.75
CA SER A 2 3.31 16.15 -35.35
C SER A 2 3.09 16.05 -33.85
N ALA A 3 2.16 15.18 -33.42
CA ALA A 3 2.06 14.77 -32.02
C ALA A 3 3.45 14.30 -31.56
N ARG A 4 3.87 14.74 -30.37
CA ARG A 4 5.21 14.41 -29.87
C ARG A 4 5.20 12.95 -29.42
N PRO A 5 6.29 12.19 -29.61
CA PRO A 5 6.38 10.80 -29.17
C PRO A 5 6.17 10.61 -27.65
N MET A 6 6.26 11.69 -26.85
CA MET A 6 6.00 11.64 -25.40
C MET A 6 4.53 11.41 -25.04
N ASP A 7 3.58 11.89 -25.86
CA ASP A 7 2.15 11.79 -25.54
C ASP A 7 1.64 10.35 -25.76
N GLU A 8 2.08 9.67 -26.82
CA GLU A 8 1.73 8.26 -27.10
C GLU A 8 2.27 7.29 -26.03
N ASP A 9 3.46 7.56 -25.50
CA ASP A 9 4.07 6.76 -24.42
C ASP A 9 3.37 6.95 -23.07
N GLN A 10 2.61 8.03 -22.92
CA GLN A 10 1.86 8.34 -21.71
C GLN A 10 0.46 7.71 -21.79
N GLU A 11 -0.21 7.79 -22.93
CA GLU A 11 -1.48 7.09 -23.19
C GLU A 11 -1.33 5.57 -23.05
N LYS A 12 -0.29 4.97 -23.65
CA LYS A 12 -0.02 3.52 -23.51
C LYS A 12 0.17 3.08 -22.05
N LYS A 13 0.79 3.93 -21.22
CA LYS A 13 0.98 3.65 -19.79
C LYS A 13 -0.34 3.74 -19.02
N GLU A 14 -1.17 4.74 -19.31
CA GLU A 14 -2.49 4.87 -18.69
C GLU A 14 -3.40 3.68 -19.02
N ASP A 15 -3.35 3.19 -20.26
CA ASP A 15 -4.05 1.97 -20.67
C ASP A 15 -3.56 0.72 -19.95
N GLU A 16 -2.24 0.61 -19.73
CA GLU A 16 -1.61 -0.50 -18.97
C GLU A 16 -1.95 -0.44 -17.46
N PHE A 17 -2.23 0.74 -16.91
CA PHE A 17 -2.78 0.87 -15.55
C PHE A 17 -4.27 0.60 -15.47
N SER A 18 -5.00 0.80 -16.57
CA SER A 18 -6.44 0.58 -16.67
C SER A 18 -6.76 -0.91 -16.88
N THR A 19 -5.90 -1.62 -17.60
CA THR A 19 -6.08 -3.03 -17.97
C THR A 19 -4.97 -3.89 -17.35
N GLY A 20 -5.32 -4.93 -16.60
CA GLY A 20 -4.35 -5.82 -15.95
C GLY A 20 -4.26 -5.69 -14.42
N PRO A 21 -3.22 -6.22 -13.77
CA PRO A 21 -3.19 -6.39 -12.31
C PRO A 21 -3.15 -5.07 -11.52
N LEU A 22 -2.60 -4.00 -12.10
CA LEU A 22 -2.57 -2.67 -11.46
C LEU A 22 -3.92 -1.94 -11.51
N SER A 23 -4.88 -2.42 -12.31
CA SER A 23 -6.25 -1.88 -12.36
C SER A 23 -6.92 -1.85 -10.98
N VAL A 24 -6.55 -2.78 -10.08
CA VAL A 24 -7.05 -2.81 -8.70
C VAL A 24 -6.67 -1.52 -7.95
N LEU A 25 -5.46 -1.01 -8.14
CA LEU A 25 -4.99 0.25 -7.55
C LEU A 25 -5.66 1.45 -8.24
N THR A 26 -5.77 1.42 -9.57
CA THR A 26 -6.49 2.44 -10.35
C THR A 26 -7.92 2.62 -9.87
N MET A 27 -8.68 1.53 -9.72
CA MET A 27 -10.03 1.54 -9.17
C MET A 27 -10.04 2.00 -7.71
N SER A 28 -9.02 1.65 -6.92
CA SER A 28 -8.95 2.04 -5.51
C SER A 28 -8.77 3.54 -5.32
N VAL A 29 -7.97 4.18 -6.18
CA VAL A 29 -7.81 5.64 -6.21
C VAL A 29 -9.09 6.31 -6.68
N LYS A 30 -9.66 5.87 -7.81
CA LYS A 30 -10.90 6.45 -8.39
C LYS A 30 -12.09 6.38 -7.43
N ASN A 31 -12.29 5.21 -6.80
CA ASN A 31 -13.41 5.00 -5.88
C ASN A 31 -13.07 5.42 -4.44
N ASN A 32 -11.87 5.93 -4.19
CA ASN A 32 -11.35 6.26 -2.88
C ASN A 32 -11.54 5.10 -1.87
N THR A 33 -11.42 3.84 -2.32
CA THR A 33 -11.68 2.67 -1.47
C THR A 33 -10.53 2.39 -0.54
N GLN A 34 -10.84 1.71 0.57
CA GLN A 34 -9.82 1.29 1.52
C GLN A 34 -9.11 0.04 1.02
N VAL A 35 -7.79 0.02 1.18
CA VAL A 35 -6.92 -1.10 0.81
C VAL A 35 -6.16 -1.58 2.04
N LEU A 36 -5.93 -2.89 2.09
CA LEU A 36 -5.03 -3.53 3.04
C LEU A 36 -3.75 -3.91 2.31
N ILE A 37 -2.62 -3.39 2.78
CA ILE A 37 -1.30 -3.63 2.20
C ILE A 37 -0.47 -4.41 3.21
N ASN A 38 0.05 -5.58 2.82
CA ASN A 38 1.00 -6.32 3.62
C ASN A 38 2.43 -5.95 3.21
N CYS A 39 3.24 -5.52 4.17
CA CYS A 39 4.60 -5.04 3.94
C CYS A 39 5.65 -6.08 4.37
N ARG A 40 6.86 -5.99 3.79
CA ARG A 40 7.99 -6.89 4.05
C ARG A 40 8.43 -6.99 5.53
N ASN A 41 8.18 -5.96 6.34
CA ASN A 41 8.54 -5.94 7.76
C ASN A 41 7.46 -6.51 8.70
N ASN A 42 6.60 -7.42 8.22
CA ASN A 42 5.46 -7.97 8.97
C ASN A 42 4.52 -6.89 9.52
N LYS A 43 4.42 -5.78 8.80
CA LYS A 43 3.49 -4.69 9.11
C LYS A 43 2.37 -4.67 8.09
N LYS A 44 1.16 -4.42 8.57
CA LYS A 44 -0.02 -4.27 7.72
C LYS A 44 -0.45 -2.82 7.74
N LEU A 45 -0.70 -2.25 6.56
CA LEU A 45 -1.21 -0.89 6.41
C LEU A 45 -2.64 -0.98 5.92
N LEU A 46 -3.57 -0.36 6.64
CA LEU A 46 -4.93 -0.20 6.19
C LEU A 46 -5.16 1.30 5.93
N GLY A 47 -5.41 1.68 4.69
CA GLY A 47 -5.49 3.10 4.31
C GLY A 47 -6.17 3.32 2.97
N ARG A 48 -6.13 4.55 2.47
CA ARG A 48 -6.65 4.91 1.14
C ARG A 48 -5.51 5.38 0.26
N VAL A 49 -5.43 4.86 -0.96
CA VAL A 49 -4.42 5.27 -1.94
C VAL A 49 -4.88 6.56 -2.61
N LYS A 50 -4.00 7.56 -2.66
CA LYS A 50 -4.23 8.82 -3.40
C LYS A 50 -3.50 8.87 -4.73
N ALA A 51 -2.30 8.29 -4.79
CA ALA A 51 -1.53 8.16 -6.01
C ALA A 51 -0.69 6.89 -5.95
N PHE A 52 -0.34 6.34 -7.11
CA PHE A 52 0.60 5.25 -7.24
C PHE A 52 1.39 5.36 -8.56
N ASP A 53 2.46 4.58 -8.69
CA ASP A 53 3.23 4.47 -9.92
C ASP A 53 3.48 3.01 -10.33
N ARG A 54 4.22 2.80 -11.43
CA ARG A 54 4.58 1.48 -11.96
C ARG A 54 5.41 0.60 -11.01
N HIS A 55 6.09 1.22 -10.04
CA HIS A 55 6.90 0.51 -9.06
C HIS A 55 6.08 0.15 -7.82
N CYS A 56 4.78 0.45 -7.81
CA CYS A 56 3.90 0.36 -6.65
C CYS A 56 4.36 1.28 -5.49
N ASN A 57 5.07 2.38 -5.78
CA ASN A 57 5.17 3.46 -4.80
C ASN A 57 3.78 4.06 -4.62
N MET A 58 3.40 4.41 -3.39
CA MET A 58 2.06 4.87 -3.08
C MET A 58 2.08 6.09 -2.17
N VAL A 59 1.20 7.04 -2.46
CA VAL A 59 0.79 8.08 -1.52
C VAL A 59 -0.48 7.61 -0.83
N LEU A 60 -0.44 7.47 0.49
CA LEU A 60 -1.53 6.97 1.31
C LEU A 60 -2.05 8.06 2.25
N GLU A 61 -3.34 8.02 2.53
CA GLU A 61 -4.00 8.86 3.55
C GLU A 61 -4.82 8.02 4.53
N ASN A 62 -4.99 8.57 5.73
CA ASN A 62 -5.75 7.96 6.83
C ASN A 62 -5.28 6.52 7.11
N VAL A 63 -3.96 6.36 7.25
CA VAL A 63 -3.31 5.06 7.37
C VAL A 63 -3.34 4.59 8.81
N ARG A 64 -3.85 3.37 9.02
CA ARG A 64 -3.68 2.60 10.24
C ARG A 64 -2.61 1.55 10.00
N GLU A 65 -1.44 1.75 10.58
CA GLU A 65 -0.36 0.76 10.57
C GLU A 65 -0.53 -0.17 11.75
N MET A 66 -0.49 -1.48 11.51
CA MET A 66 -0.71 -2.53 12.49
C MET A 66 0.49 -3.48 12.48
N TRP A 67 1.01 -3.80 13.66
CA TRP A 67 2.08 -4.78 13.85
C TRP A 67 1.90 -5.53 15.16
N THR A 68 2.55 -6.69 15.26
CA THR A 68 2.58 -7.47 16.49
C THR A 68 3.95 -7.30 17.14
N GLU A 69 3.97 -6.93 18.41
CA GLU A 69 5.18 -6.86 19.22
C GLU A 69 5.19 -8.02 20.21
N VAL A 70 6.32 -8.70 20.32
CA VAL A 70 6.54 -9.71 21.35
C VAL A 70 7.42 -9.07 22.43
N PRO A 71 6.90 -8.75 23.61
CA PRO A 71 7.68 -8.15 24.68
C PRO A 71 8.88 -9.04 25.02
N LYS A 72 10.07 -8.44 25.09
CA LYS A 72 11.26 -9.15 25.57
C LYS A 72 11.10 -9.40 27.06
N THR A 73 10.85 -10.64 27.44
CA THR A 73 10.86 -11.05 28.85
C THR A 73 12.30 -11.26 29.31
N GLY A 74 12.58 -10.95 30.58
CA GLY A 74 13.89 -11.21 31.18
C GLY A 74 14.29 -12.69 31.10
N LYS A 75 15.59 -12.96 31.11
CA LYS A 75 16.14 -14.33 31.04
C LYS A 75 15.43 -15.26 32.04
N GLY A 76 14.91 -16.39 31.56
CA GLY A 76 14.25 -17.41 32.38
C GLY A 76 12.72 -17.30 32.51
N LYS A 77 12.09 -16.22 32.01
CA LYS A 77 10.62 -16.08 32.01
C LYS A 77 10.02 -16.57 30.68
N LYS A 78 8.90 -17.29 30.74
CA LYS A 78 8.12 -17.75 29.56
C LYS A 78 7.93 -16.59 28.57
N LYS A 79 8.03 -16.87 27.26
CA LYS A 79 7.83 -15.87 26.19
C LYS A 79 6.50 -15.15 26.41
N ALA A 80 6.53 -13.81 26.41
CA ALA A 80 5.32 -13.00 26.54
C ALA A 80 4.35 -13.26 25.38
N LYS A 81 3.06 -13.08 25.65
CA LYS A 81 2.03 -13.17 24.60
C LYS A 81 2.27 -12.07 23.56
N PRO A 82 2.11 -12.36 22.26
CA PRO A 82 2.17 -11.33 21.23
C PRO A 82 1.09 -10.27 21.46
N VAL A 83 1.47 -9.00 21.41
CA VAL A 83 0.57 -7.85 21.59
C VAL A 83 0.41 -7.14 20.26
N ASN A 84 -0.82 -6.96 19.81
CA ASN A 84 -1.11 -6.17 18.62
C ASN A 84 -1.06 -4.68 18.97
N LYS A 85 -0.26 -3.93 18.22
CA LYS A 85 -0.18 -2.48 18.29
C LYS A 85 -0.59 -1.88 16.97
N ASP A 86 -1.12 -0.67 17.05
CA ASP A 86 -1.43 0.13 15.89
C ASP A 86 -1.10 1.60 16.12
N ARG A 87 -0.92 2.32 15.01
CA ARG A 87 -0.79 3.78 15.03
C ARG A 87 -1.49 4.39 13.82
N PHE A 88 -1.96 5.62 13.99
CA PHE A 88 -2.60 6.38 12.94
C PHE A 88 -1.60 7.37 12.32
N ILE A 89 -1.63 7.46 10.99
CA ILE A 89 -0.76 8.33 10.19
C ILE A 89 -1.63 9.02 9.15
N SER A 90 -1.74 10.35 9.23
CA SER A 90 -2.64 11.14 8.39
C SER A 90 -2.28 11.07 6.91
N LYS A 91 -0.99 11.18 6.58
CA LYS A 91 -0.43 11.08 5.22
C LYS A 91 0.88 10.32 5.26
N MET A 92 1.11 9.42 4.30
CA MET A 92 2.30 8.58 4.23
C MET A 92 2.72 8.37 2.78
N PHE A 93 4.02 8.45 2.52
CA PHE A 93 4.61 7.91 1.30
C PHE A 93 5.15 6.50 1.59
N LEU A 94 4.73 5.51 0.78
CA LEU A 94 5.17 4.13 0.85
C LEU A 94 5.97 3.79 -0.40
N ARG A 95 7.16 3.23 -0.21
CA ARG A 95 8.00 2.74 -1.30
C ARG A 95 7.56 1.34 -1.74
N GLY A 96 7.49 1.10 -3.04
CA GLY A 96 6.99 -0.13 -3.64
C GLY A 96 7.78 -1.39 -3.31
N ASP A 97 9.09 -1.28 -3.08
CA ASP A 97 9.94 -2.39 -2.62
C ASP A 97 9.46 -3.01 -1.29
N SER A 98 8.73 -2.24 -0.48
CA SER A 98 8.20 -2.69 0.80
C SER A 98 6.89 -3.46 0.66
N VAL A 99 6.19 -3.36 -0.47
CA VAL A 99 4.87 -3.96 -0.71
C VAL A 99 5.04 -5.42 -1.11
N ILE A 100 4.29 -6.32 -0.46
CA ILE A 100 4.21 -7.73 -0.87
C ILE A 100 2.90 -7.99 -1.60
N ILE A 101 1.79 -7.62 -0.97
CA ILE A 101 0.45 -7.86 -1.50
C ILE A 101 -0.47 -6.70 -1.15
N VAL A 102 -1.32 -6.32 -2.10
CA VAL A 102 -2.38 -5.34 -1.93
C VAL A 102 -3.71 -6.07 -2.05
N LEU A 103 -4.56 -5.92 -1.05
CA LEU A 103 -5.93 -6.41 -1.07
C LEU A 103 -6.87 -5.22 -1.04
N ARG A 104 -7.76 -5.17 -2.03
CA ARG A 104 -8.89 -4.24 -1.99
C ARG A 104 -9.93 -4.77 -1.02
N ASN A 105 -10.43 -3.90 -0.13
CA ASN A 105 -11.54 -4.27 0.74
C ASN A 105 -12.81 -4.41 -0.11
N PRO A 106 -13.45 -5.60 -0.19
CA PRO A 106 -14.77 -5.72 -0.81
C PRO A 106 -15.76 -4.96 0.05
N LYS A 107 -16.13 -3.76 -0.39
CA LYS A 107 -17.30 -3.04 0.08
C LYS A 107 -18.39 -3.17 -0.96
#